data_AF-A0A8S9GWG3-F1
#
_entry.id   AF-A0A8S9GWG3-F1
#
_cell.length_a   1.000
_cell.length_b   1.000
_cell.length_c   1.000
_cell.angle_alpha   90.00
_cell.angle_beta   90.00
_cell.angle_gamma   90.00
#
_symmetry.space_group_name_H-M   'P 1'
#
loop_
_entity.id
_entity.type
_entity.pdbx_description
1 polymer ?
#
loop_
_entity_poly.entity_id
_entity_poly.type
_entity_poly.pdbx_seq_one_letter_code
_entity_poly.pdbx_strand_id
1 'polypeptide(L)'
;QLVFDEEAGSRKGKMTSVVQMRGSIPLFWSQEASRFSPKPDIFLQRYDPTYESTKMHFEDLMNRYGNPIIVLNLIKTVEKRPREMVLRREFANAVGYLNSILDEENHLKFIHWDFHKFAKSKSANVLAVLGAVASEALDLTGFYFSGKPKIVKKKATQLSHASTGREASLRDLRAFSLELSRGESSNDILSALANREKEMKLSQQKEDDGTDISAPRYQSGVLRTNCIDCLDRTNVAQYAYGLAALGRQLHAMGLSDTSKIDPDSSIAVALMDMYQSMGDALAHQYGGSAAHNTVFPERQGKWKATTQSREYLNSIKRYYSNTYTDGEKQDAINL
;
A
#
# COMPACT_ATOMS: atom_id res chain seq x y z
N GLN A 1 -4.43 -7.82 8.36
CA GLN A 1 -5.45 -7.28 9.27
C GLN A 1 -6.65 -8.20 9.24
N LEU A 2 -7.05 -8.71 10.40
CA LEU A 2 -8.17 -9.63 10.56
C LEU A 2 -9.32 -8.90 11.26
N VAL A 3 -10.54 -9.17 10.85
CA VAL A 3 -11.76 -8.74 11.56
C VAL A 3 -12.63 -9.97 11.74
N PHE A 4 -12.99 -10.23 12.98
CA PHE A 4 -13.83 -11.34 13.37
C PHE A 4 -15.03 -10.80 14.13
N ASP A 5 -16.22 -11.22 13.73
CA ASP A 5 -17.47 -10.94 14.46
C ASP A 5 -17.85 -12.18 15.24
N GLU A 6 -17.67 -12.08 16.55
CA GLU A 6 -17.99 -13.14 17.50
C GLU A 6 -19.44 -12.97 17.94
N GLU A 7 -20.38 -13.59 17.23
CA GLU A 7 -21.73 -13.78 17.75
C GLU A 7 -21.64 -14.67 19.00
N ALA A 8 -21.86 -14.09 20.17
CA ALA A 8 -21.76 -14.78 21.46
C ALA A 8 -22.51 -16.13 21.43
N GLY A 9 -21.75 -17.23 21.55
CA GLY A 9 -22.28 -18.59 21.65
C GLY A 9 -22.42 -19.37 20.32
N SER A 10 -22.01 -18.83 19.17
CA SER A 10 -22.10 -19.51 17.87
C SER A 10 -20.74 -19.67 17.17
N ARG A 11 -20.40 -20.89 16.72
CA ARG A 11 -19.23 -21.15 15.85
C ARG A 11 -19.37 -20.59 14.42
N LYS A 12 -20.39 -19.77 14.15
CA LYS A 12 -20.77 -19.25 12.82
C LYS A 12 -20.39 -17.78 12.60
N GLY A 13 -19.44 -17.24 13.37
CA GLY A 13 -18.96 -15.88 13.22
C GLY A 13 -18.41 -15.60 11.81
N LYS A 14 -18.66 -14.39 11.29
CA LYS A 14 -18.08 -13.95 10.02
C LYS A 14 -16.65 -13.50 10.24
N MET A 15 -15.76 -13.85 9.32
CA MET A 15 -14.37 -13.47 9.36
C MET A 15 -13.96 -12.82 8.05
N THR A 16 -13.17 -11.75 8.15
CA THR A 16 -12.49 -11.16 6.99
C THR A 16 -11.00 -11.04 7.27
N SER A 17 -10.22 -11.10 6.19
CA SER A 17 -8.78 -10.87 6.24
C SER A 17 -8.36 -10.02 5.06
N VAL A 18 -7.49 -9.06 5.31
CA VAL A 18 -6.78 -8.32 4.27
C VAL A 18 -5.28 -8.41 4.52
N VAL A 19 -4.54 -8.73 3.48
CA VAL A 19 -3.08 -8.79 3.47
C VAL A 19 -2.55 -7.59 2.68
N GLN A 20 -1.50 -6.98 3.21
CA GLN A 20 -0.72 -5.95 2.54
C GLN A 20 0.75 -6.27 2.76
N MET A 21 1.58 -5.92 1.78
CA MET A 21 3.01 -6.21 1.80
C MET A 21 3.81 -4.94 2.00
N ARG A 22 4.92 -5.07 2.72
CA ARG A 22 5.93 -4.03 2.85
C ARG A 22 7.29 -4.67 2.68
N GLY A 23 8.16 -4.03 1.91
CA GLY A 23 9.49 -4.53 1.69
C GLY A 23 10.44 -3.45 1.22
N SER A 24 11.73 -3.80 1.19
CA SER A 24 12.74 -3.01 0.52
C SER A 24 12.46 -2.91 -0.99
N ILE A 25 13.13 -1.99 -1.64
CA ILE A 25 13.10 -1.87 -3.11
C ILE A 25 13.85 -3.09 -3.66
N PRO A 26 13.21 -3.92 -4.51
CA PRO A 26 13.77 -5.19 -4.99
C PRO A 26 14.82 -4.95 -6.09
N LEU A 27 15.91 -4.31 -5.71
CA LEU A 27 17.10 -4.07 -6.51
C LEU A 27 18.34 -4.50 -5.71
N PHE A 28 19.45 -4.74 -6.39
CA PHE A 28 20.74 -4.92 -5.72
C PHE A 28 21.32 -3.57 -5.33
N TRP A 29 21.03 -3.14 -4.11
CA TRP A 29 21.55 -1.92 -3.55
C TRP A 29 22.10 -2.13 -2.14
N SER A 30 23.05 -1.29 -1.77
CA SER A 30 23.59 -1.26 -0.42
C SER A 30 23.74 0.15 0.10
N GLN A 31 23.89 0.22 1.41
CA GLN A 31 24.23 1.42 2.13
C GLN A 31 25.31 1.03 3.15
N GLU A 32 26.52 1.53 2.97
CA GLU A 32 27.62 1.22 3.89
C GLU A 32 27.48 2.06 5.15
N ALA A 33 27.16 1.42 6.28
CA ALA A 33 27.05 2.12 7.56
C ALA A 33 28.43 2.68 7.97
N SER A 34 28.56 4.01 7.98
CA SER A 34 29.75 4.69 8.50
C SER A 34 29.43 5.41 9.80
N ARG A 35 30.32 5.25 10.79
CA ARG A 35 30.24 5.86 12.13
C ARG A 35 30.26 7.39 12.11
N PHE A 36 30.57 8.00 10.97
CA PHE A 36 30.69 9.46 10.80
C PHE A 36 29.62 10.04 9.88
N SER A 37 28.85 9.21 9.17
CA SER A 37 27.79 9.66 8.28
C SER A 37 26.42 9.19 8.80
N PRO A 38 25.61 10.07 9.41
CA PRO A 38 24.30 9.69 9.94
C PRO A 38 23.30 9.26 8.84
N LYS A 39 23.62 9.52 7.57
CA LYS A 39 22.87 9.12 6.39
C LYS A 39 23.87 8.65 5.32
N PRO A 40 24.29 7.38 5.35
CA PRO A 40 25.30 6.86 4.44
C PRO A 40 24.80 6.82 2.99
N ASP A 41 25.68 6.96 2.02
CA ASP A 41 25.28 6.97 0.62
C ASP A 41 24.77 5.60 0.15
N ILE A 42 23.94 5.63 -0.89
CA ILE A 42 23.31 4.44 -1.45
C ILE A 42 23.97 4.14 -2.79
N PHE A 43 24.38 2.89 -2.95
CA PHE A 43 25.07 2.40 -4.13
C PHE A 43 24.32 1.23 -4.74
N LEU A 44 24.23 1.20 -6.07
CA LEU A 44 23.77 0.03 -6.82
C LEU A 44 24.96 -0.92 -6.93
N GLN A 45 24.88 -2.09 -6.29
CA GLN A 45 26.02 -3.00 -6.16
C GLN A 45 26.25 -3.87 -7.39
N ARG A 46 25.22 -4.07 -8.21
CA ARG A 46 25.27 -4.97 -9.38
C ARG A 46 24.53 -4.35 -10.55
N TYR A 47 25.16 -4.43 -11.73
CA TYR A 47 24.49 -4.12 -12.98
C TYR A 47 23.73 -5.36 -13.46
N ASP A 48 22.41 -5.27 -13.47
CA ASP A 48 21.50 -6.30 -13.97
C ASP A 48 20.69 -5.71 -15.13
N PRO A 49 21.12 -5.87 -16.39
CA PRO A 49 20.48 -5.22 -17.54
C PRO A 49 19.08 -5.77 -17.82
N THR A 50 18.78 -6.98 -17.36
CA THR A 50 17.52 -7.69 -17.60
C THR A 50 16.63 -7.75 -16.36
N TYR A 51 17.09 -7.20 -15.23
CA TYR A 51 16.39 -7.20 -13.96
C TYR A 51 15.90 -8.61 -13.56
N GLU A 52 16.72 -9.65 -13.78
CA GLU A 52 16.33 -11.05 -13.60
C GLU A 52 15.95 -11.34 -12.15
N SER A 53 16.73 -10.83 -11.19
CA SER A 53 16.42 -11.04 -9.77
C SER A 53 15.16 -10.28 -9.34
N THR A 54 14.95 -9.08 -9.89
CA THR A 54 13.72 -8.31 -9.66
C THR A 54 12.51 -9.04 -10.25
N LYS A 55 12.66 -9.66 -11.43
CA LYS A 55 11.63 -10.48 -12.07
C LYS A 55 11.25 -11.66 -11.18
N MET A 56 12.23 -12.48 -10.78
CA MET A 56 12.00 -13.63 -9.91
C MET A 56 11.32 -13.24 -8.59
N HIS A 57 11.72 -12.10 -8.03
CA HIS A 57 11.09 -11.55 -6.82
C HIS A 57 9.60 -11.24 -7.03
N PHE A 58 9.21 -10.66 -8.17
CA PHE A 58 7.80 -10.40 -8.45
C PHE A 58 7.02 -11.65 -8.88
N GLU A 59 7.65 -12.61 -9.56
CA GLU A 59 7.06 -13.93 -9.84
C GLU A 59 6.72 -14.68 -8.55
N ASP A 60 7.61 -14.67 -7.55
CA ASP A 60 7.32 -15.23 -6.22
C ASP A 60 6.12 -14.53 -5.55
N LEU A 61 6.03 -13.20 -5.65
CA LEU A 61 4.88 -12.47 -5.11
C LEU A 61 3.58 -12.80 -5.83
N MET A 62 3.60 -12.92 -7.17
CA MET A 62 2.45 -13.31 -7.96
C MET A 62 1.98 -14.71 -7.59
N ASN A 63 2.90 -15.66 -7.40
CA ASN A 63 2.57 -17.02 -6.97
C ASN A 63 1.95 -17.06 -5.57
N ARG A 64 2.36 -16.18 -4.65
CA ARG A 64 1.85 -16.16 -3.26
C ARG A 64 0.57 -15.36 -3.07
N TYR A 65 0.43 -14.24 -3.77
CA TYR A 65 -0.63 -13.26 -3.51
C TYR A 65 -1.57 -13.04 -4.69
N GLY A 66 -1.24 -13.56 -5.87
CA GLY A 66 -2.01 -13.38 -7.10
C GLY A 66 -1.80 -12.02 -7.78
N ASN A 67 -2.67 -11.72 -8.75
CA ASN A 67 -2.68 -10.49 -9.54
C ASN A 67 -3.92 -9.61 -9.29
N PRO A 68 -3.77 -8.27 -9.25
CA PRO A 68 -2.54 -7.54 -9.59
C PRO A 68 -1.59 -7.33 -8.40
N ILE A 69 -0.30 -7.18 -8.71
CA ILE A 69 0.69 -6.62 -7.79
C ILE A 69 0.73 -5.09 -7.97
N ILE A 70 0.35 -4.37 -6.92
CA ILE A 70 0.33 -2.90 -6.91
C ILE A 70 1.49 -2.42 -6.05
N VAL A 71 2.41 -1.64 -6.61
CA VAL A 71 3.60 -1.17 -5.90
C VAL A 71 3.45 0.32 -5.60
N LEU A 72 3.27 0.67 -4.33
CA LEU A 72 3.30 2.04 -3.83
C LEU A 72 4.71 2.39 -3.36
N ASN A 73 5.39 3.25 -4.11
CA ASN A 73 6.75 3.65 -3.85
C ASN A 73 6.82 5.03 -3.21
N LEU A 74 7.29 5.11 -1.96
CA LEU A 74 7.26 6.33 -1.12
C LEU A 74 8.60 7.09 -1.05
N ILE A 75 9.47 6.84 -2.02
CA ILE A 75 10.82 7.41 -2.10
C ILE A 75 10.77 8.92 -2.38
N LYS A 76 11.74 9.68 -1.85
CA LYS A 76 11.86 11.11 -2.17
C LYS A 76 12.22 11.36 -3.65
N THR A 77 11.62 12.40 -4.23
CA THR A 77 11.90 12.87 -5.60
C THR A 77 13.06 13.86 -5.65
N VAL A 78 13.16 14.73 -4.64
CA VAL A 78 14.11 15.85 -4.61
C VAL A 78 14.85 15.83 -3.29
N GLU A 79 16.17 15.68 -3.38
CA GLU A 79 17.06 15.65 -2.23
C GLU A 79 18.29 16.53 -2.49
N LYS A 80 18.82 17.15 -1.44
CA LYS A 80 20.07 17.95 -1.54
C LYS A 80 21.27 17.09 -1.94
N ARG A 81 21.27 15.82 -1.55
CA ARG A 81 22.20 14.79 -2.01
C ARG A 81 21.37 13.65 -2.62
N PRO A 82 21.62 13.24 -3.86
CA PRO A 82 20.79 12.28 -4.58
C PRO A 82 21.02 10.87 -4.06
N ARG A 83 20.37 10.55 -2.93
CA ARG A 83 20.49 9.25 -2.24
C ARG A 83 19.37 8.31 -2.68
N GLU A 84 18.12 8.63 -2.34
CA GLU A 84 16.99 7.77 -2.68
C GLU A 84 16.60 7.90 -4.17
N MET A 85 16.92 9.04 -4.79
CA MET A 85 16.64 9.32 -6.21
C MET A 85 17.25 8.28 -7.16
N VAL A 86 18.44 7.77 -6.86
CA VAL A 86 19.14 6.77 -7.67
C VAL A 86 18.32 5.48 -7.72
N LEU A 87 17.89 4.97 -6.55
CA LEU A 87 17.02 3.79 -6.48
C LEU A 87 15.67 4.01 -7.13
N ARG A 88 15.09 5.21 -6.98
CA ARG A 88 13.79 5.53 -7.58
C ARG A 88 13.85 5.45 -9.10
N ARG A 89 14.90 6.02 -9.72
CA ARG A 89 15.09 5.96 -11.17
C ARG A 89 15.32 4.52 -11.62
N GLU A 90 16.24 3.83 -10.95
CA GLU A 90 16.58 2.46 -11.32
C GLU A 90 15.39 1.51 -11.19
N PHE A 91 14.60 1.66 -10.13
CA PHE A 91 13.44 0.80 -9.93
C PHE A 91 12.31 1.10 -10.91
N ALA A 92 12.15 2.36 -11.33
CA ALA A 92 11.22 2.72 -12.39
C ALA A 92 11.63 2.10 -13.73
N ASN A 93 12.93 2.08 -14.05
CA ASN A 93 13.47 1.41 -15.23
C ASN A 93 13.21 -0.11 -15.16
N ALA A 94 13.44 -0.73 -13.99
CA ALA A 94 13.17 -2.14 -13.78
C ALA A 94 11.70 -2.49 -14.02
N VAL A 95 10.77 -1.73 -13.43
CA VAL A 95 9.33 -1.95 -13.65
C VAL A 95 8.95 -1.75 -15.12
N GLY A 96 9.47 -0.71 -15.78
CA GLY A 96 9.22 -0.47 -17.20
C GLY A 96 9.69 -1.61 -18.08
N TYR A 97 10.90 -2.12 -17.82
CA TYR A 97 11.43 -3.29 -18.50
C TYR A 97 10.58 -4.54 -18.26
N LEU A 98 10.22 -4.83 -17.00
CA LEU A 98 9.37 -5.98 -16.66
C LEU A 98 8.00 -5.91 -17.34
N ASN A 99 7.33 -4.75 -17.33
CA ASN A 99 6.05 -4.60 -18.00
C ASN A 99 6.14 -4.68 -19.54
N SER A 100 7.33 -4.50 -20.13
CA SER A 100 7.53 -4.73 -21.56
C SER A 100 7.64 -6.21 -21.94
N ILE A 101 7.99 -7.08 -20.99
CA ILE A 101 8.15 -8.52 -21.20
C ILE A 101 7.01 -9.36 -20.62
N LEU A 102 6.24 -8.81 -19.67
CA LEU A 102 5.11 -9.48 -19.03
C LEU A 102 3.81 -9.24 -19.80
N ASP A 103 2.90 -10.22 -19.76
CA ASP A 103 1.54 -10.07 -20.28
C ASP A 103 0.76 -8.99 -19.52
N GLU A 104 -0.23 -8.36 -20.17
CA GLU A 104 -1.03 -7.27 -19.58
C GLU A 104 -1.67 -7.64 -18.23
N GLU A 105 -2.08 -8.91 -18.07
CA GLU A 105 -2.68 -9.42 -16.83
C GLU A 105 -1.67 -9.46 -15.66
N ASN A 106 -0.38 -9.58 -15.96
CA ASN A 106 0.73 -9.67 -15.02
C ASN A 106 1.49 -8.33 -14.85
N HIS A 107 1.03 -7.26 -15.50
CA HIS A 107 1.67 -5.96 -15.39
C HIS A 107 1.69 -5.45 -13.95
N LEU A 108 2.88 -5.03 -13.51
CA LEU A 108 3.07 -4.38 -12.24
C LEU A 108 2.47 -2.98 -12.29
N LYS A 109 1.51 -2.71 -11.39
CA LYS A 109 0.90 -1.39 -11.25
C LYS A 109 1.77 -0.53 -10.33
N PHE A 110 2.63 0.30 -10.91
CA PHE A 110 3.57 1.12 -10.16
C PHE A 110 3.07 2.54 -9.91
N ILE A 111 2.92 2.88 -8.64
CA ILE A 111 2.47 4.19 -8.16
C ILE A 111 3.63 4.80 -7.37
N HIS A 112 4.22 5.87 -7.91
CA HIS A 112 5.23 6.62 -7.19
C HIS A 112 4.62 7.85 -6.52
N TRP A 113 4.89 8.03 -5.22
CA TRP A 113 4.43 9.19 -4.47
C TRP A 113 5.49 9.70 -3.48
N ASP A 114 5.94 10.94 -3.66
CA ASP A 114 6.90 11.57 -2.74
C ASP A 114 6.21 12.01 -1.44
N PHE A 115 6.20 11.11 -0.48
CA PHE A 115 5.64 11.37 0.84
C PHE A 115 6.27 12.60 1.51
N HIS A 116 7.59 12.82 1.36
CA HIS A 116 8.31 13.87 2.08
C HIS A 116 7.92 15.27 1.60
N LYS A 117 7.77 15.44 0.28
CA LYS A 117 7.32 16.70 -0.32
C LYS A 117 5.92 17.05 0.15
N PHE A 118 5.02 16.07 0.20
CA PHE A 118 3.63 16.28 0.58
C PHE A 118 3.46 16.50 2.09
N ALA A 119 4.11 15.71 2.94
CA ALA A 119 3.99 15.82 4.40
C ALA A 119 4.49 17.16 4.96
N LYS A 120 5.38 17.86 4.25
CA LYS A 120 5.84 19.21 4.61
C LYS A 120 4.88 20.33 4.24
N SER A 121 3.89 20.06 3.38
CA SER A 121 2.92 21.07 2.98
C SER A 121 1.86 21.24 4.05
N LYS A 122 1.68 22.48 4.54
CA LYS A 122 0.74 22.82 5.63
C LYS A 122 -0.73 22.53 5.30
N SER A 123 -1.08 22.33 4.03
CA SER A 123 -2.45 22.09 3.55
C SER A 123 -2.67 20.66 3.04
N ALA A 124 -1.65 19.80 3.04
CA ALA A 124 -1.76 18.48 2.43
C ALA A 124 -2.40 17.46 3.39
N ASN A 125 -3.57 16.93 3.01
CA ASN A 125 -4.15 15.78 3.68
C ASN A 125 -3.56 14.48 3.10
N VAL A 126 -2.41 14.08 3.66
CA VAL A 126 -1.67 12.85 3.30
C VAL A 126 -2.58 11.61 3.32
N LEU A 127 -3.48 11.52 4.30
CA LEU A 127 -4.37 10.37 4.46
C LEU A 127 -5.51 10.36 3.44
N ALA A 128 -5.94 11.52 2.94
CA ALA A 128 -6.91 11.56 1.85
C ALA A 128 -6.32 10.98 0.55
N VAL A 129 -5.08 11.36 0.20
CA VAL A 129 -4.39 10.85 -0.99
C VAL A 129 -4.10 9.36 -0.86
N LEU A 130 -3.52 8.94 0.26
CA LEU A 130 -3.25 7.52 0.52
C LEU A 130 -4.55 6.71 0.62
N GLY A 131 -5.63 7.29 1.14
CA GLY A 131 -6.95 6.67 1.20
C GLY A 131 -7.57 6.44 -0.18
N ALA A 132 -7.33 7.35 -1.13
CA ALA A 132 -7.75 7.18 -2.52
C ALA A 132 -6.98 6.02 -3.19
N VAL A 133 -5.65 6.00 -3.07
CA VAL A 133 -4.80 4.92 -3.57
C VAL A 133 -5.19 3.58 -2.93
N ALA A 134 -5.42 3.57 -1.61
CA ALA A 134 -5.85 2.40 -0.89
C ALA A 134 -7.21 1.86 -1.36
N SER A 135 -8.15 2.75 -1.62
CA SER A 135 -9.48 2.37 -2.12
C SER A 135 -9.38 1.71 -3.49
N GLU A 136 -8.65 2.32 -4.42
CA GLU A 136 -8.42 1.76 -5.75
C GLU A 136 -7.70 0.41 -5.68
N ALA A 137 -6.66 0.30 -4.84
CA ALA A 137 -5.97 -0.96 -4.63
C ALA A 137 -6.90 -2.06 -4.10
N LEU A 138 -7.73 -1.76 -3.10
CA LEU A 138 -8.71 -2.71 -2.55
C LEU A 138 -9.81 -3.11 -3.55
N ASP A 139 -10.17 -2.22 -4.48
CA ASP A 139 -11.12 -2.55 -5.56
C ASP A 139 -10.54 -3.59 -6.50
N LEU A 140 -9.23 -3.55 -6.73
CA LEU A 140 -8.52 -4.48 -7.62
C LEU A 140 -8.12 -5.78 -6.92
N THR A 141 -7.62 -5.72 -5.68
CA THR A 141 -7.09 -6.90 -4.97
C THR A 141 -8.15 -7.67 -4.19
N GLY A 142 -9.22 -6.98 -3.78
CA GLY A 142 -10.21 -7.51 -2.84
C GLY A 142 -9.61 -7.81 -1.46
N PHE A 143 -10.36 -8.59 -0.69
CA PHE A 143 -10.00 -9.10 0.63
C PHE A 143 -10.74 -10.42 0.88
N TYR A 144 -10.19 -11.27 1.75
CA TYR A 144 -10.82 -12.53 2.12
C TYR A 144 -12.08 -12.31 2.95
N PHE A 145 -13.14 -13.06 2.67
CA PHE A 145 -14.38 -13.06 3.44
C PHE A 145 -14.98 -14.45 3.51
N SER A 146 -15.30 -14.92 4.72
CA SER A 146 -15.84 -16.26 4.96
C SER A 146 -17.35 -16.41 4.70
N GLY A 147 -18.08 -15.31 4.49
CA GLY A 147 -19.55 -15.31 4.33
C GLY A 147 -20.03 -15.01 2.91
N LYS A 148 -21.36 -15.01 2.72
CA LYS A 148 -22.02 -14.65 1.44
C LYS A 148 -21.76 -13.19 1.08
N PRO A 149 -21.14 -12.87 -0.08
CA PRO A 149 -20.98 -11.50 -0.51
C PRO A 149 -22.35 -10.88 -0.82
N LYS A 150 -22.73 -9.81 -0.11
CA LYS A 150 -23.81 -8.93 -0.58
C LYS A 150 -23.29 -8.19 -1.81
N ILE A 151 -23.58 -8.69 -3.01
CA ILE A 151 -23.25 -7.99 -4.26
C ILE A 151 -24.08 -6.71 -4.30
N VAL A 152 -23.46 -5.57 -4.01
CA VAL A 152 -24.07 -4.26 -4.24
C VAL A 152 -24.00 -4.01 -5.75
N LYS A 153 -25.14 -4.14 -6.43
CA LYS A 153 -25.29 -3.67 -7.82
C LYS A 153 -25.00 -2.16 -7.82
N LYS A 154 -23.87 -1.72 -8.40
CA LYS A 154 -23.68 -0.31 -8.75
C LYS A 154 -24.81 0.06 -9.71
N LYS A 155 -25.85 0.76 -9.21
CA LYS A 155 -26.81 1.41 -10.10
C LYS A 155 -26.01 2.43 -10.92
N ALA A 156 -25.99 2.24 -12.24
CA ALA A 156 -25.49 3.25 -13.16
C ALA A 156 -26.43 4.46 -13.04
N THR A 157 -26.01 5.46 -12.27
CA THR A 157 -26.72 6.74 -12.21
C THR A 157 -26.49 7.44 -13.55
N GLN A 158 -27.53 7.49 -14.39
CA GLN A 158 -27.52 8.33 -15.57
C GLN A 158 -27.36 9.79 -15.12
N LEU A 159 -26.24 10.40 -15.51
CA LEU A 159 -25.94 11.81 -15.25
C LEU A 159 -26.79 12.67 -16.18
N SER A 160 -27.81 13.33 -15.63
CA SER A 160 -28.37 14.57 -16.19
C SER A 160 -27.51 15.75 -15.72
N HIS A 161 -27.20 16.64 -16.67
CA HIS A 161 -26.41 17.85 -16.49
C HIS A 161 -26.99 18.80 -15.43
N ALA A 162 -26.18 19.22 -14.46
CA ALA A 162 -26.14 20.59 -13.94
C ALA A 162 -24.87 20.82 -13.09
N SER A 163 -24.21 21.94 -13.33
CA SER A 163 -22.93 22.40 -12.77
C SER A 163 -23.03 22.91 -11.32
N THR A 164 -22.03 22.62 -10.49
CA THR A 164 -21.08 23.57 -9.82
C THR A 164 -20.52 22.96 -8.54
N GLY A 165 -19.22 22.67 -8.54
CA GLY A 165 -18.48 22.22 -7.37
C GLY A 165 -17.08 21.79 -7.81
N ARG A 166 -16.05 22.56 -7.48
CA ARG A 166 -14.65 22.26 -7.81
C ARG A 166 -14.18 21.05 -6.99
N GLU A 167 -14.39 19.85 -7.50
CA GLU A 167 -13.65 18.65 -7.09
C GLU A 167 -12.43 18.49 -7.99
N ALA A 168 -11.26 18.31 -7.38
CA ALA A 168 -10.00 18.08 -8.07
C ALA A 168 -10.05 16.74 -8.82
N SER A 169 -10.32 16.80 -10.12
CA SER A 169 -10.38 15.61 -10.98
C SER A 169 -8.98 15.11 -11.34
N LEU A 170 -8.85 13.79 -11.45
CA LEU A 170 -7.69 12.98 -11.81
C LEU A 170 -6.94 13.35 -13.12
N ARG A 171 -7.33 14.41 -13.83
CA ARG A 171 -6.54 14.93 -14.98
C ARG A 171 -5.21 15.54 -14.54
N ASP A 172 -5.14 16.09 -13.32
CA ASP A 172 -3.94 16.76 -12.82
C ASP A 172 -2.83 15.80 -12.36
N LEU A 173 -3.14 14.51 -12.15
CA LEU A 173 -2.15 13.50 -11.76
C LEU A 173 -1.47 12.82 -12.96
N ARG A 174 -2.12 12.77 -14.14
CA ARG A 174 -1.50 12.25 -15.37
C ARG A 174 -0.47 13.19 -15.99
N ALA A 175 -0.54 14.49 -15.68
CA ALA A 175 0.39 15.51 -16.19
C ALA A 175 1.85 15.34 -15.70
N PHE A 176 2.10 14.46 -14.73
CA PHE A 176 3.45 14.20 -14.20
C PHE A 176 4.13 12.94 -14.78
N SER A 177 3.50 12.22 -15.72
CA SER A 177 3.97 10.90 -16.17
C SER A 177 4.25 10.77 -17.68
N LEU A 178 4.27 11.86 -18.45
CA LEU A 178 4.46 11.77 -19.90
C LEU A 178 5.71 12.52 -20.36
N GLU A 179 6.82 11.80 -20.39
CA GLU A 179 7.76 11.81 -21.51
C GLU A 179 8.35 10.40 -21.67
N LEU A 180 7.66 9.53 -22.41
CA LEU A 180 8.26 8.71 -23.48
C LEU A 180 7.20 7.88 -24.25
N SER A 181 7.25 8.04 -25.58
CA SER A 181 6.75 7.19 -26.68
C SER A 181 5.24 6.92 -26.88
N ARG A 182 4.86 7.09 -28.15
CA ARG A 182 3.52 7.10 -28.76
C ARG A 182 3.09 5.69 -29.19
N GLY A 183 1.78 5.46 -29.12
CA GLY A 183 1.04 4.63 -30.09
C GLY A 183 0.35 3.41 -29.50
N GLU A 184 -0.95 3.56 -29.17
CA GLU A 184 -2.06 2.65 -29.54
C GLU A 184 -3.39 3.17 -28.96
N SER A 185 -4.48 3.01 -29.70
CA SER A 185 -5.77 3.68 -29.51
C SER A 185 -6.56 3.13 -28.32
N SER A 186 -6.81 3.97 -27.30
CA SER A 186 -7.51 3.60 -26.05
C SER A 186 -8.97 3.13 -26.21
N ASN A 187 -9.56 3.22 -27.40
CA ASN A 187 -10.96 2.84 -27.62
C ASN A 187 -11.15 1.33 -27.84
N ASP A 188 -10.14 0.63 -28.35
CA ASP A 188 -10.28 -0.80 -28.68
C ASP A 188 -10.25 -1.67 -27.42
N ILE A 189 -9.46 -1.30 -26.41
CA ILE A 189 -9.39 -1.97 -25.09
C ILE A 189 -10.74 -1.91 -24.35
N LEU A 190 -11.42 -0.77 -24.38
CA LEU A 190 -12.73 -0.59 -23.73
C LEU A 190 -13.82 -1.46 -24.37
N SER A 191 -13.73 -1.69 -25.68
CA SER A 191 -14.68 -2.55 -26.40
C SER A 191 -14.47 -4.04 -26.11
N ALA A 192 -13.23 -4.49 -25.98
CA ALA A 192 -12.89 -5.88 -25.67
C ALA A 192 -13.30 -6.26 -24.23
N LEU A 193 -13.15 -5.34 -23.27
CA LEU A 193 -13.56 -5.52 -21.88
C LEU A 193 -15.09 -5.61 -21.71
N ALA A 194 -15.85 -4.84 -22.51
CA ALA A 194 -17.31 -4.87 -22.50
C ALA A 194 -17.89 -6.20 -23.02
N ASN A 195 -17.21 -6.83 -23.99
CA ASN A 195 -17.63 -8.12 -24.54
C ASN A 195 -17.32 -9.28 -23.58
N ARG A 196 -16.16 -9.24 -22.88
CA ARG A 196 -15.75 -10.24 -21.88
C ARG A 196 -16.68 -10.25 -20.64
N GLU A 197 -17.25 -9.09 -20.26
CA GLU A 197 -18.30 -9.00 -19.24
C GLU A 197 -19.63 -9.62 -19.64
N LYS A 198 -19.93 -9.69 -20.95
CA LYS A 198 -21.20 -10.21 -21.48
C LYS A 198 -21.19 -11.74 -21.52
N GLU A 199 -20.04 -12.33 -21.84
CA GLU A 199 -19.85 -13.79 -21.84
C GLU A 199 -19.85 -14.37 -20.43
N MET A 200 -19.27 -13.69 -19.43
CA MET A 200 -19.35 -14.13 -18.03
C MET A 200 -20.76 -14.10 -17.43
N LYS A 201 -21.67 -13.26 -17.96
CA LYS A 201 -23.05 -13.15 -17.46
C LYS A 201 -23.96 -14.27 -17.97
N LEU A 202 -23.63 -14.92 -19.09
CA LEU A 202 -24.46 -15.96 -19.69
C LEU A 202 -24.26 -17.34 -19.02
N SER A 203 -23.13 -17.53 -18.34
CA SER A 203 -22.75 -18.81 -17.71
C SER A 203 -23.38 -19.06 -16.34
N GLN A 204 -24.08 -18.08 -15.75
CA GLN A 204 -24.60 -18.17 -14.36
C GLN A 204 -26.11 -18.42 -14.25
N GLN A 205 -26.78 -18.79 -15.34
CA GLN A 205 -28.17 -19.28 -15.27
C GLN A 205 -28.18 -20.81 -15.42
N LYS A 206 -27.93 -21.54 -14.32
CA LYS A 206 -28.57 -22.83 -14.08
C LYS A 206 -28.42 -23.32 -12.63
N GLU A 207 -29.60 -23.61 -12.08
CA GLU A 207 -29.94 -24.51 -10.97
C GLU A 207 -29.71 -24.06 -9.51
N ASP A 208 -30.87 -23.87 -8.85
CA ASP A 208 -31.16 -23.76 -7.43
C ASP A 208 -31.53 -25.16 -6.92
N ASP A 209 -30.73 -25.73 -6.00
CA ASP A 209 -31.21 -26.67 -4.97
C ASP A 209 -30.18 -26.82 -3.83
N GLY A 210 -30.69 -26.87 -2.58
CA GLY A 210 -30.11 -27.58 -1.44
C GLY A 210 -28.67 -27.34 -0.98
N THR A 211 -28.53 -26.69 0.20
CA THR A 211 -27.31 -26.64 1.07
C THR A 211 -26.22 -25.63 0.67
N ASP A 212 -26.57 -24.34 0.63
CA ASP A 212 -25.63 -23.27 0.24
C ASP A 212 -24.62 -22.92 1.37
N ILE A 213 -23.61 -23.78 1.54
CA ILE A 213 -22.31 -23.39 2.10
C ILE A 213 -21.62 -22.55 1.01
N SER A 214 -21.99 -21.27 0.95
CA SER A 214 -21.45 -20.35 -0.05
C SER A 214 -19.93 -20.28 0.04
N ALA A 215 -19.26 -20.43 -1.10
CA ALA A 215 -17.81 -20.40 -1.15
C ALA A 215 -17.24 -19.06 -0.62
N PRO A 216 -16.17 -19.09 0.18
CA PRO A 216 -15.51 -17.88 0.65
C PRO A 216 -14.91 -17.10 -0.52
N ARG A 217 -14.84 -15.77 -0.39
CA ARG A 217 -14.09 -14.94 -1.33
C ARG A 217 -12.64 -14.85 -0.87
N TYR A 218 -11.70 -14.96 -1.80
CA TYR A 218 -10.28 -14.80 -1.53
C TYR A 218 -9.77 -13.45 -2.04
N GLN A 219 -8.72 -12.94 -1.39
CA GLN A 219 -7.93 -11.84 -1.93
C GLN A 219 -7.12 -12.37 -3.12
N SER A 220 -7.13 -11.66 -4.24
CA SER A 220 -6.52 -12.12 -5.49
C SER A 220 -5.29 -11.31 -5.92
N GLY A 221 -4.87 -10.30 -5.15
CA GLY A 221 -3.68 -9.51 -5.42
C GLY A 221 -3.17 -8.80 -4.16
N VAL A 222 -2.16 -7.95 -4.26
CA VAL A 222 -1.62 -7.26 -3.08
C VAL A 222 -1.08 -5.85 -3.36
N LEU A 223 -1.32 -4.94 -2.41
CA LEU A 223 -0.61 -3.67 -2.32
C LEU A 223 0.70 -3.86 -1.57
N ARG A 224 1.81 -3.65 -2.29
CA ARG A 224 3.18 -3.62 -1.75
C ARG A 224 3.62 -2.17 -1.56
N THR A 225 3.98 -1.78 -0.34
CA THR A 225 4.59 -0.48 -0.06
C THR A 225 6.12 -0.60 -0.01
N ASN A 226 6.80 0.16 -0.85
CA ASN A 226 8.26 0.28 -0.86
C ASN A 226 8.72 1.58 -0.18
N CYS A 227 9.78 1.48 0.62
CA CYS A 227 10.49 2.61 1.19
C CYS A 227 11.94 2.19 1.48
N ILE A 228 12.87 3.13 1.36
CA ILE A 228 14.29 2.92 1.63
C ILE A 228 14.64 3.16 3.10
N ASP A 229 13.98 4.11 3.75
CA ASP A 229 14.29 4.55 5.12
C ASP A 229 13.15 5.37 5.70
N CYS A 230 12.14 4.69 6.23
CA CYS A 230 11.52 5.00 7.52
C CYS A 230 10.22 4.24 7.62
N LEU A 231 10.12 3.52 8.73
CA LEU A 231 8.91 2.83 9.10
C LEU A 231 7.71 3.77 9.12
N ASP A 232 7.90 5.04 9.45
CA ASP A 232 6.84 6.05 9.59
C ASP A 232 6.08 6.29 8.27
N ARG A 233 6.80 6.47 7.15
CA ARG A 233 6.19 6.63 5.81
C ARG A 233 5.32 5.43 5.47
N THR A 234 5.89 4.24 5.64
CA THR A 234 5.21 3.00 5.31
C THR A 234 4.06 2.71 6.26
N ASN A 235 4.19 3.02 7.55
CA ASN A 235 3.18 2.74 8.55
C ASN A 235 1.94 3.62 8.35
N VAL A 236 2.12 4.88 7.95
CA VAL A 236 1.01 5.77 7.56
C VAL A 236 0.29 5.25 6.32
N ALA A 237 1.02 4.79 5.30
CA ALA A 237 0.41 4.18 4.11
C ALA A 237 -0.32 2.88 4.44
N GLN A 238 0.26 2.02 5.28
CA GLN A 238 -0.34 0.77 5.70
C GLN A 238 -1.59 0.99 6.56
N TYR A 239 -1.60 2.02 7.42
CA TYR A 239 -2.77 2.45 8.17
C TYR A 239 -3.88 2.96 7.25
N ALA A 240 -3.55 3.81 6.26
CA ALA A 240 -4.54 4.30 5.30
C ALA A 240 -5.21 3.14 4.52
N TYR A 241 -4.41 2.15 4.12
CA TYR A 241 -4.92 0.92 3.52
C TYR A 241 -5.77 0.10 4.49
N GLY A 242 -5.31 -0.08 5.72
CA GLY A 242 -6.04 -0.77 6.77
C GLY A 242 -7.39 -0.13 7.10
N LEU A 243 -7.46 1.20 7.14
CA LEU A 243 -8.67 1.95 7.42
C LEU A 243 -9.70 1.82 6.28
N ALA A 244 -9.24 1.95 5.03
CA ALA A 244 -10.09 1.72 3.85
C ALA A 244 -10.59 0.27 3.80
N ALA A 245 -9.74 -0.70 4.16
CA ALA A 245 -10.12 -2.10 4.22
C ALA A 245 -11.13 -2.36 5.33
N LEU A 246 -10.92 -1.79 6.52
CA LEU A 246 -11.81 -1.97 7.66
C LEU A 246 -13.23 -1.52 7.33
N GLY A 247 -13.41 -0.39 6.66
CA GLY A 247 -14.74 0.08 6.25
C GLY A 247 -15.45 -0.90 5.32
N ARG A 248 -14.71 -1.45 4.33
CA ARG A 248 -15.24 -2.47 3.41
C ARG A 248 -15.52 -3.80 4.10
N GLN A 249 -14.68 -4.20 5.06
CA GLN A 249 -14.84 -5.42 5.85
C GLN A 249 -16.11 -5.33 6.72
N LEU A 250 -16.29 -4.25 7.47
CA LEU A 250 -17.48 -4.04 8.32
C LEU A 250 -18.77 -3.99 7.49
N HIS A 251 -18.74 -3.29 6.35
CA HIS A 251 -19.87 -3.24 5.44
C HIS A 251 -20.21 -4.63 4.84
N ALA A 252 -19.20 -5.40 4.43
CA ALA A 252 -19.41 -6.75 3.91
C ALA A 252 -19.97 -7.71 4.98
N MET A 253 -19.58 -7.53 6.24
CA MET A 253 -20.10 -8.30 7.36
C MET A 253 -21.52 -7.87 7.76
N GLY A 254 -21.96 -6.69 7.34
CA GLY A 254 -23.27 -6.10 7.68
C GLY A 254 -23.28 -5.35 9.00
N LEU A 255 -22.09 -4.98 9.52
CA LEU A 255 -21.91 -4.21 10.76
C LEU A 255 -21.94 -2.69 10.52
N SER A 256 -21.89 -2.25 9.26
CA SER A 256 -21.99 -0.85 8.86
C SER A 256 -22.75 -0.71 7.55
N ASP A 257 -23.56 0.34 7.43
CA ASP A 257 -24.31 0.66 6.20
C ASP A 257 -23.43 1.30 5.11
N THR A 258 -22.23 1.79 5.47
CA THR A 258 -21.30 2.47 4.56
C THR A 258 -19.95 1.78 4.51
N SER A 259 -19.34 1.72 3.32
CA SER A 259 -18.01 1.12 3.13
C SER A 259 -16.84 2.03 3.52
N LYS A 260 -17.12 3.25 3.98
CA LYS A 260 -16.12 4.24 4.42
C LYS A 260 -16.25 4.44 5.93
N ILE A 261 -15.11 4.55 6.59
CA ILE A 261 -15.02 4.89 8.02
C ILE A 261 -14.61 6.34 8.14
N ASP A 262 -15.27 7.06 9.03
CA ASP A 262 -14.82 8.39 9.44
C ASP A 262 -13.44 8.29 10.10
N PRO A 263 -12.39 8.95 9.57
CA PRO A 263 -11.05 8.93 10.16
C PRO A 263 -10.97 9.40 11.61
N ASP A 264 -11.98 10.14 12.09
CA ASP A 264 -12.03 10.67 13.45
C ASP A 264 -12.89 9.79 14.40
N SER A 265 -13.45 8.69 13.90
CA SER A 265 -14.23 7.73 14.70
C SER A 265 -13.36 6.96 15.70
N SER A 266 -13.97 6.49 16.80
CA SER A 266 -13.29 5.72 17.84
C SER A 266 -12.62 4.44 17.31
N ILE A 267 -13.24 3.77 16.34
CA ILE A 267 -12.66 2.58 15.70
C ILE A 267 -11.47 2.93 14.81
N ALA A 268 -11.48 4.09 14.13
CA ALA A 268 -10.34 4.56 13.35
C ALA A 268 -9.15 4.93 14.24
N VAL A 269 -9.40 5.48 15.43
CA VAL A 269 -8.39 5.77 16.45
C VAL A 269 -7.83 4.48 17.05
N ALA A 270 -8.68 3.51 17.39
CA ALA A 270 -8.22 2.21 17.89
C ALA A 270 -7.35 1.47 16.85
N LEU A 271 -7.77 1.49 15.58
CA LEU A 271 -6.96 0.96 14.48
C LEU A 271 -5.62 1.71 14.37
N MET A 272 -5.64 3.03 14.51
CA MET A 272 -4.44 3.86 14.46
C MET A 272 -3.45 3.47 15.55
N ASP A 273 -3.92 3.28 16.78
CA ASP A 273 -3.10 2.83 17.90
C ASP A 273 -2.48 1.46 17.62
N MET A 274 -3.25 0.52 17.06
CA MET A 274 -2.72 -0.80 16.66
C MET A 274 -1.59 -0.70 15.62
N TYR A 275 -1.79 0.10 14.56
CA TYR A 275 -0.75 0.32 13.55
C TYR A 275 0.45 1.07 14.13
N GLN A 276 0.23 2.01 15.06
CA GLN A 276 1.33 2.70 15.73
C GLN A 276 2.17 1.72 16.57
N SER A 277 1.53 0.86 17.36
CA SER A 277 2.22 -0.18 18.14
C SER A 277 2.95 -1.18 17.25
N MET A 278 2.33 -1.61 16.14
CA MET A 278 2.98 -2.45 15.13
C MET A 278 4.23 -1.76 14.55
N GLY A 279 4.13 -0.46 14.25
CA GLY A 279 5.27 0.36 13.87
C GLY A 279 6.35 0.38 14.95
N ASP A 280 6.01 0.71 16.19
CA ASP A 280 7.01 0.78 17.26
C ASP A 280 7.75 -0.56 17.48
N ALA A 281 7.04 -1.69 17.39
CA ALA A 281 7.63 -3.03 17.47
C ALA A 281 8.61 -3.32 16.31
N LEU A 282 8.20 -3.03 15.07
CA LEU A 282 9.04 -3.24 13.89
C LEU A 282 10.26 -2.31 13.89
N ALA A 283 10.11 -1.06 14.33
CA ALA A 283 11.25 -0.15 14.46
C ALA A 283 12.26 -0.66 15.50
N HIS A 284 11.78 -1.28 16.59
CA HIS A 284 12.66 -1.82 17.62
C HIS A 284 13.48 -3.00 17.09
N GLN A 285 12.86 -3.89 16.33
CA GLN A 285 13.53 -5.04 15.72
C GLN A 285 14.66 -4.59 14.79
N TYR A 286 14.36 -3.72 13.82
CA TYR A 286 15.31 -3.31 12.79
C TYR A 286 16.29 -2.22 13.27
N GLY A 287 15.81 -1.20 13.99
CA GLY A 287 16.59 0.00 14.34
C GLY A 287 16.81 0.21 15.84
N GLY A 288 16.51 -0.78 16.69
CA GLY A 288 16.79 -0.74 18.14
C GLY A 288 16.03 0.34 18.93
N SER A 289 15.04 0.99 18.32
CA SER A 289 14.35 2.18 18.84
C SER A 289 12.91 2.23 18.35
N ALA A 290 12.03 2.94 19.05
CA ALA A 290 10.65 3.16 18.58
C ALA A 290 10.62 3.95 17.26
N ALA A 291 9.49 3.90 16.55
CA ALA A 291 9.32 4.59 15.28
C ALA A 291 9.28 6.12 15.49
N HIS A 292 9.67 6.88 14.46
CA HIS A 292 9.63 8.34 14.50
C HIS A 292 8.26 8.83 14.00
N ASN A 293 7.23 8.53 14.78
CA ASN A 293 5.84 8.78 14.43
C ASN A 293 5.49 10.27 14.54
N THR A 294 5.60 11.04 13.46
CA THR A 294 5.18 12.46 13.42
C THR A 294 3.68 12.62 13.16
N VAL A 295 3.10 11.75 12.32
CA VAL A 295 1.72 11.90 11.81
C VAL A 295 0.66 11.46 12.83
N PHE A 296 0.92 10.39 13.59
CA PHE A 296 -0.07 9.84 14.54
C PHE A 296 -0.26 10.72 15.79
N PRO A 297 0.80 11.22 16.47
CA PRO A 297 0.64 12.10 17.62
C PRO A 297 0.02 13.47 17.27
N GLU A 298 0.30 14.00 16.07
CA GLU A 298 -0.29 15.26 15.61
C GLU A 298 -1.82 15.13 15.43
N ARG A 299 -2.31 13.96 14.99
CA ARG A 299 -3.74 13.66 14.92
C ARG A 299 -4.40 13.40 16.28
N GLN A 300 -3.68 12.79 17.22
CA GLN A 300 -4.19 12.54 18.58
C GLN A 300 -4.22 13.81 19.45
N GLY A 301 -3.87 14.98 18.91
CA GLY A 301 -3.82 16.24 19.66
C GLY A 301 -2.75 16.28 20.75
N LYS A 302 -1.74 15.39 20.69
CA LYS A 302 -0.63 15.37 21.66
C LYS A 302 0.26 16.59 21.48
N TRP A 303 0.65 17.23 22.59
CA TRP A 303 1.43 18.47 22.60
C TRP A 303 2.76 18.34 21.84
N LYS A 304 2.97 19.23 20.86
CA LYS A 304 4.13 19.20 19.94
C LYS A 304 5.50 19.19 20.66
N ALA A 305 5.62 19.88 21.79
CA ALA A 305 6.88 19.97 22.55
C ALA A 305 7.30 18.63 23.18
N THR A 306 6.35 17.86 23.73
CA THR A 306 6.61 16.54 24.33
C THR A 306 6.89 15.47 23.28
N THR A 307 6.27 15.59 22.10
CA THR A 307 6.54 14.69 20.96
C THR A 307 7.93 14.94 20.38
N GLN A 308 8.35 16.21 20.24
CA GLN A 308 9.65 16.57 19.66
C GLN A 308 10.86 16.11 20.50
N SER A 309 10.77 16.16 21.83
CA SER A 309 11.85 15.67 22.71
C SER A 309 11.97 14.14 22.68
N ARG A 310 10.86 13.42 22.60
CA ARG A 310 10.83 11.96 22.45
C ARG A 310 11.40 11.50 21.10
N GLU A 311 11.09 12.23 20.03
CA GLU A 311 11.61 12.02 18.68
C GLU A 311 13.14 12.20 18.61
N TYR A 312 13.66 13.21 19.30
CA TYR A 312 15.10 13.44 19.41
C TYR A 312 15.82 12.28 20.12
N LEU A 313 15.28 11.82 21.26
CA LEU A 313 15.83 10.67 22.00
C LEU A 313 15.77 9.37 21.18
N ASN A 314 14.68 9.13 20.44
CA ASN A 314 14.57 7.97 19.56
C ASN A 314 15.60 8.03 18.42
N SER A 315 15.88 9.21 17.88
CA SER A 315 16.90 9.41 16.85
C SER A 315 18.30 9.09 17.37
N ILE A 316 18.61 9.47 18.61
CA ILE A 316 19.88 9.12 19.28
C ILE A 316 19.98 7.61 19.50
N LYS A 317 18.93 6.96 20.01
CA LYS A 317 18.91 5.50 20.21
C LYS A 317 19.11 4.75 18.89
N ARG A 318 18.44 5.19 17.81
CA ARG A 318 18.61 4.62 16.48
C ARG A 318 20.03 4.79 15.97
N TYR A 319 20.60 5.97 16.11
CA TYR A 319 21.99 6.23 15.73
C TYR A 319 22.95 5.28 16.45
N TYR A 320 22.78 5.11 17.76
CA TYR A 320 23.60 4.21 18.55
C TYR A 320 23.44 2.74 18.10
N SER A 321 22.19 2.27 17.91
CA SER A 321 21.94 0.90 17.43
C SER A 321 22.53 0.66 16.04
N ASN A 322 22.28 1.56 15.10
CA ASN A 322 22.78 1.45 13.71
C ASN A 322 24.31 1.48 13.65
N THR A 323 24.97 2.16 14.60
CA THR A 323 26.43 2.32 14.59
C THR A 323 27.17 1.16 15.28
N TYR A 324 26.56 0.57 16.32
CA TYR A 324 27.26 -0.38 17.20
C TYR A 324 26.68 -1.79 17.21
N THR A 325 25.40 -1.99 16.92
CA THR A 325 24.75 -3.32 17.01
C THR A 325 24.21 -3.84 15.68
N ASP A 326 24.27 -3.03 14.61
CA ASP A 326 23.70 -3.38 13.31
C ASP A 326 24.48 -4.48 12.58
N GLY A 327 25.82 -4.46 12.67
CA GLY A 327 26.66 -5.50 12.07
C GLY A 327 26.34 -6.89 12.62
N GLU A 328 26.25 -7.01 13.94
CA GLU A 328 25.90 -8.28 14.60
C GLU A 328 24.48 -8.75 14.23
N LYS A 329 23.51 -7.83 14.08
CA LYS A 329 22.15 -8.17 13.63
C LYS A 329 22.11 -8.63 12.18
N GLN A 330 22.84 -7.98 11.29
CA GLN A 330 22.86 -8.33 9.88
C GLN A 330 23.57 -9.68 9.67
N ASP A 331 24.65 -9.94 10.41
CA ASP A 331 25.34 -11.23 10.40
C ASP A 331 24.43 -12.36 10.92
N ALA A 332 23.61 -12.10 11.95
CA ALA A 332 22.62 -13.05 12.45
C ALA A 332 21.45 -13.32 11.47
N ILE A 333 21.09 -12.36 10.62
CA ILE A 333 20.04 -12.51 9.60
C ILE A 333 20.57 -13.25 8.35
N ASN A 334 21.87 -13.12 8.07
CA ASN A 334 22.52 -13.74 6.92
C ASN A 334 22.97 -15.20 7.16
N LEU A 335 22.86 -15.71 8.40
CA LEU A 335 23.11 -17.10 8.80
C LEU A 335 21.93 -18.02 8.47
#